data_AF-D1CT15-F1
#
_entry.id   AF-D1CT15-F1
#
_cell.length_a   1.000
_cell.length_b   1.000
_cell.length_c   1.000
_cell.angle_alpha   90.00
_cell.angle_beta   90.00
_cell.angle_gamma   90.00
#
_symmetry.space_group_name_H-M   'P 1'
#
loop_
_entity.id
_entity.type
_entity.pdbx_description
1 polymer ?
#
loop_
_entity_poly.entity_id
_entity_poly.type
_entity_poly.pdbx_seq_one_letter_code
_entity_poly.pdbx_strand_id
1 'polypeptide(L)'
;SEKPVLDLVLTSPFRTAVFVLTINNAAYLGEMIRGGLKMVPPGLLEAAAAVGMTKTRAYFRVHAPLALRSILGNLGSETIAVVKASAITSVITVRDLMGGPTVVGKIHLDPLTPLLVVGVIYVVIVQIIDLGTKLLRSHLAQPDVPQSQHL
;
A
#
# COMPACT_ATOMS: atom_id res chain seq x y z
N SER A 1 -2.46 -29.74 19.90
CA SER A 1 -3.21 -28.48 19.79
C SER A 1 -2.68 -27.74 18.58
N GLU A 2 -3.50 -27.63 17.54
CA GLU A 2 -3.10 -27.62 16.12
C GLU A 2 -3.00 -26.22 15.51
N LYS A 3 -1.83 -25.57 15.55
CA LYS A 3 -1.55 -24.41 14.66
C LYS A 3 -0.16 -24.45 14.01
N PRO A 4 0.22 -25.54 13.32
CA PRO A 4 1.53 -25.64 12.66
C PRO A 4 1.76 -24.56 11.58
N VAL A 5 0.69 -24.03 11.00
CA VAL A 5 0.77 -23.05 9.90
C VAL A 5 1.07 -21.64 10.39
N LEU A 6 0.48 -21.22 11.52
CA LEU A 6 0.81 -19.91 12.12
C LEU A 6 2.25 -19.92 12.63
N ASP A 7 2.67 -21.02 13.25
CA ASP A 7 4.03 -21.13 13.78
C ASP A 7 5.07 -21.06 12.64
N LEU A 8 4.81 -21.73 11.52
CA LEU A 8 5.69 -21.71 10.34
C LEU A 8 5.90 -20.31 9.73
N VAL A 9 4.86 -19.46 9.78
CA VAL A 9 4.92 -18.07 9.28
C VAL A 9 5.54 -17.16 10.32
N LEU A 10 5.17 -17.31 11.59
CA LEU A 10 5.56 -16.39 12.67
C LEU A 10 6.97 -16.63 13.22
N THR A 11 7.55 -17.81 12.99
CA THR A 11 8.91 -18.14 13.47
C THR A 11 10.03 -17.35 12.77
N SER A 12 9.81 -16.89 11.53
CA SER A 12 10.81 -16.13 10.79
C SER A 12 10.37 -14.68 10.63
N PRO A 13 11.12 -13.70 11.16
CA PRO A 13 10.81 -12.28 11.01
C PRO A 13 10.58 -11.85 9.55
N PHE A 14 11.29 -12.49 8.61
CA PHE A 14 11.11 -12.27 7.17
C PHE A 14 9.77 -12.79 6.64
N ARG A 15 9.35 -14.00 7.05
CA ARG A 15 8.07 -14.57 6.61
C ARG A 15 6.89 -13.79 7.18
N THR A 16 6.98 -13.40 8.45
CA THR A 16 5.98 -12.53 9.10
C THR A 16 5.86 -11.20 8.37
N ALA A 17 6.99 -10.56 8.05
CA ALA A 17 7.04 -9.32 7.29
C ALA A 17 6.34 -9.43 5.93
N VAL A 18 6.67 -10.45 5.14
CA VAL A 18 6.06 -10.68 3.82
C VAL A 18 4.56 -10.93 3.95
N PHE A 19 4.14 -11.71 4.94
CA PHE A 19 2.74 -12.03 5.17
C PHE A 19 1.91 -10.79 5.54
N VAL A 20 2.41 -9.98 6.48
CA VAL A 20 1.76 -8.73 6.89
C VAL A 20 1.66 -7.76 5.72
N LEU A 21 2.74 -7.58 4.95
CA LEU A 21 2.76 -6.71 3.78
C LEU A 21 1.77 -7.17 2.71
N THR A 22 1.67 -8.48 2.49
CA THR A 22 0.73 -9.08 1.52
C THR A 22 -0.71 -8.81 1.91
N ILE A 23 -1.08 -9.02 3.18
CA ILE A 23 -2.45 -8.75 3.65
C ILE A 23 -2.78 -7.26 3.54
N ASN A 24 -1.85 -6.38 3.95
CA ASN A 24 -2.04 -4.94 3.87
C ASN A 24 -2.31 -4.49 2.42
N ASN A 25 -1.46 -4.95 1.48
CA ASN A 25 -1.62 -4.66 0.06
C ASN A 25 -2.94 -5.26 -0.50
N ALA A 26 -3.30 -6.49 -0.12
CA ALA A 26 -4.54 -7.12 -0.59
C ALA A 26 -5.80 -6.34 -0.17
N ALA A 27 -5.83 -5.84 1.08
CA ALA A 27 -6.93 -5.01 1.56
C ALA A 27 -7.03 -3.68 0.79
N TYR A 28 -5.88 -3.04 0.55
CA TYR A 28 -5.83 -1.79 -0.21
C TYR A 28 -6.26 -2.00 -1.68
N LEU A 29 -5.79 -3.07 -2.33
CA LEU A 29 -6.21 -3.42 -3.69
C LEU A 29 -7.73 -3.64 -3.77
N GLY A 30 -8.33 -4.27 -2.75
CA GLY A 30 -9.79 -4.43 -2.66
C GLY A 30 -10.52 -3.09 -2.61
N GLU A 31 -10.07 -2.16 -1.77
CA GLU A 31 -10.63 -0.81 -1.68
C GLU A 31 -10.42 0.01 -2.95
N MET A 32 -9.27 -0.16 -3.61
CA MET A 32 -8.98 0.49 -4.88
C MET A 32 -9.90 -0.02 -6.00
N ILE A 33 -10.14 -1.33 -6.09
CA ILE A 33 -11.12 -1.90 -7.02
C ILE A 33 -12.51 -1.35 -6.72
N ARG A 34 -12.92 -1.38 -5.44
CA ARG A 34 -14.21 -0.83 -5.00
C ARG A 34 -14.35 0.67 -5.35
N GLY A 35 -13.29 1.44 -5.17
CA GLY A 35 -13.22 2.86 -5.51
C GLY A 35 -13.33 3.09 -7.02
N GLY A 36 -12.54 2.36 -7.81
CA GLY A 36 -12.54 2.45 -9.27
C GLY A 36 -13.88 2.07 -9.90
N LEU A 37 -14.58 1.08 -9.36
CA LEU A 37 -15.95 0.76 -9.79
C LEU A 37 -16.94 1.87 -9.45
N LYS A 38 -16.81 2.54 -8.29
CA LYS A 38 -17.69 3.65 -7.89
C LYS A 38 -17.44 4.96 -8.65
N MET A 39 -16.26 5.14 -9.25
CA MET A 39 -15.94 6.35 -10.02
C MET A 39 -16.71 6.44 -11.35
N VAL A 40 -17.31 5.35 -11.82
CA VAL A 40 -18.09 5.38 -13.07
C VAL A 40 -19.43 6.11 -12.83
N PRO A 41 -19.71 7.21 -13.53
CA PRO A 41 -20.96 7.95 -13.36
C PRO A 41 -22.19 7.08 -13.66
N PRO A 42 -23.26 7.15 -12.84
CA PRO A 42 -24.48 6.38 -13.08
C PRO A 42 -25.16 6.73 -14.41
N GLY A 43 -25.02 7.97 -14.89
CA GLY A 43 -25.56 8.42 -16.18
C GLY A 43 -25.03 7.65 -17.40
N LEU A 44 -23.86 7.00 -17.31
CA LEU A 44 -23.37 6.12 -18.38
C LEU A 44 -24.18 4.83 -18.50
N LEU A 45 -24.70 4.31 -17.38
CA LEU A 45 -25.58 3.15 -17.39
C LEU A 45 -26.97 3.51 -17.93
N GLU A 46 -27.47 4.70 -17.60
CA GLU A 46 -28.72 5.25 -18.14
C GLU A 46 -28.62 5.50 -19.67
N ALA A 47 -27.50 6.07 -20.13
CA ALA A 47 -27.23 6.25 -21.55
C ALA A 47 -27.09 4.92 -22.31
N ALA A 48 -26.40 3.94 -21.72
CA ALA A 48 -26.31 2.60 -22.31
C ALA A 48 -27.67 1.92 -22.42
N ALA A 49 -28.55 2.10 -21.43
CA ALA A 49 -29.91 1.62 -21.46
C ALA A 49 -30.75 2.32 -22.55
N ALA A 50 -30.58 3.64 -22.73
CA ALA A 50 -31.27 4.42 -23.76
C ALA A 50 -30.91 3.99 -25.20
N VAL A 51 -29.70 3.47 -25.41
CA VAL A 51 -29.24 2.91 -26.70
C VAL A 51 -29.59 1.41 -26.84
N GLY A 52 -30.36 0.85 -25.90
CA GLY A 52 -30.84 -0.54 -25.96
C GLY A 52 -29.81 -1.59 -25.52
N MET A 53 -28.76 -1.21 -24.78
CA MET A 53 -27.82 -2.18 -24.23
C MET A 53 -28.43 -2.95 -23.04
N THR A 54 -28.21 -4.27 -23.01
CA THR A 54 -28.48 -5.07 -21.82
C THR A 54 -27.49 -4.72 -20.71
N LYS A 55 -27.90 -4.89 -19.43
CA LYS A 55 -27.04 -4.59 -18.26
C LYS A 55 -25.67 -5.26 -18.35
N THR A 56 -25.61 -6.50 -18.84
CA THR A 56 -24.35 -7.24 -19.04
C THR A 56 -23.48 -6.59 -20.11
N ARG A 57 -24.06 -6.19 -21.26
CA ARG A 57 -23.30 -5.49 -22.32
C ARG A 57 -22.79 -4.13 -21.85
N ALA A 58 -23.62 -3.36 -21.14
CA ALA A 58 -23.23 -2.07 -20.57
C ALA A 58 -22.08 -2.24 -19.56
N TYR A 59 -22.15 -3.25 -18.70
CA TYR A 59 -21.10 -3.54 -17.73
C TYR A 59 -19.76 -3.85 -18.41
N PHE A 60 -19.70 -4.84 -19.31
CA PHE A 60 -18.43 -5.27 -19.90
C PHE A 60 -17.88 -4.29 -20.94
N ARG A 61 -18.72 -3.51 -21.62
CA ARG A 61 -18.29 -2.62 -22.70
C ARG A 61 -18.06 -1.18 -22.26
N VAL A 62 -18.64 -0.76 -21.13
CA VAL A 62 -18.56 0.62 -20.64
C VAL A 62 -18.00 0.65 -19.23
N HIS A 63 -18.68 0.01 -18.27
CA HIS A 63 -18.38 0.16 -16.86
C HIS A 63 -17.03 -0.46 -16.45
N ALA A 64 -16.80 -1.72 -16.83
CA ALA A 64 -15.58 -2.46 -16.52
C ALA A 64 -14.31 -1.84 -17.12
N PRO A 65 -14.24 -1.50 -18.42
CA PRO A 65 -13.02 -0.90 -18.99
C PRO A 65 -12.74 0.51 -18.45
N LEU A 66 -13.78 1.29 -18.12
CA LEU A 66 -13.60 2.61 -17.53
C LEU A 66 -13.10 2.54 -16.09
N ALA A 67 -13.71 1.66 -15.27
CA ALA A 67 -13.24 1.38 -13.92
C ALA A 67 -11.79 0.85 -13.94
N LEU A 68 -11.46 -0.06 -14.86
CA LEU A 68 -10.10 -0.59 -15.01
C LEU A 68 -9.10 0.51 -15.34
N ARG A 69 -9.41 1.42 -16.26
CA ARG A 69 -8.51 2.55 -16.60
C ARG A 69 -8.23 3.44 -15.40
N SER A 70 -9.25 3.68 -14.55
CA SER A 70 -9.08 4.42 -13.30
C SER A 70 -8.19 3.66 -12.29
N ILE A 71 -8.41 2.35 -12.15
CA ILE A 71 -7.62 1.49 -11.25
C ILE A 71 -6.16 1.46 -11.69
N LEU A 72 -5.90 1.31 -13.00
CA LEU A 72 -4.55 1.30 -13.57
C LEU A 72 -3.81 2.62 -13.33
N GLY A 73 -4.50 3.76 -13.37
CA GLY A 73 -3.92 5.06 -13.02
C GLY A 73 -3.43 5.13 -11.58
N ASN A 74 -4.14 4.48 -10.65
CA ASN A 74 -3.79 4.47 -9.24
C ASN A 74 -2.69 3.46 -8.87
N LEU A 75 -2.40 2.47 -9.71
CA LEU A 75 -1.36 1.46 -9.46
C LEU A 75 0.04 2.06 -9.29
N GLY A 76 0.36 3.16 -9.98
CA GLY A 76 1.64 3.84 -9.81
C GLY A 76 1.82 4.39 -8.40
N SER A 77 0.77 5.01 -7.86
CA SER A 77 0.74 5.52 -6.47
C SER A 77 0.88 4.38 -5.47
N GLU A 78 0.24 3.24 -5.73
CA GLU A 78 0.27 2.10 -4.82
C GLU A 78 1.61 1.36 -4.84
N THR A 79 2.21 1.20 -6.03
CA THR A 79 3.55 0.60 -6.16
C THR A 79 4.56 1.39 -5.33
N ILE A 80 4.47 2.72 -5.36
CA ILE A 80 5.28 3.60 -4.53
C ILE A 80 5.05 3.33 -3.03
N ALA A 81 3.79 3.24 -2.59
CA ALA A 81 3.46 2.99 -1.19
C ALA A 81 4.02 1.64 -0.70
N VAL A 82 3.87 0.58 -1.49
CA VAL A 82 4.39 -0.76 -1.20
C VAL A 82 5.92 -0.75 -1.14
N VAL A 83 6.60 0.02 -2.00
CA VAL A 83 8.07 0.19 -1.93
C VAL A 83 8.48 0.89 -0.63
N LYS A 84 7.73 1.91 -0.17
CA LYS A 84 8.03 2.55 1.12
C LYS A 84 7.89 1.56 2.27
N ALA A 85 6.79 0.81 2.28
CA ALA A 85 6.48 -0.16 3.32
C ALA A 85 7.47 -1.33 3.35
N SER A 86 7.93 -1.80 2.19
CA SER A 86 8.90 -2.91 2.10
C SER A 86 10.30 -2.50 2.56
N ALA A 87 10.76 -1.28 2.23
CA ALA A 87 12.04 -0.76 2.69
C ALA A 87 12.10 -0.68 4.23
N ILE A 88 11.04 -0.13 4.85
CA ILE A 88 10.94 -0.02 6.31
C ILE A 88 10.90 -1.41 6.97
N THR A 89 10.02 -2.28 6.46
CA THR A 89 9.88 -3.63 6.96
C THR A 89 11.21 -4.39 6.89
N SER A 90 11.94 -4.27 5.78
CA SER A 90 13.26 -4.89 5.60
C SER A 90 14.28 -4.44 6.65
N VAL A 91 14.36 -3.14 6.95
CA VAL A 91 15.27 -2.60 7.98
C VAL A 91 14.93 -3.14 9.37
N ILE A 92 13.65 -3.22 9.71
CA ILE A 92 13.19 -3.77 11.00
C ILE A 92 13.50 -5.26 11.08
N THR A 93 13.17 -6.04 10.05
CA THR A 93 13.44 -7.47 9.97
C THR A 93 14.92 -7.79 10.09
N VAL A 94 15.80 -7.03 9.43
CA VAL A 94 17.26 -7.22 9.53
C VAL A 94 17.77 -6.88 10.93
N ARG A 95 17.26 -5.81 11.54
CA ARG A 95 17.60 -5.45 12.94
C ARG A 95 17.17 -6.54 13.93
N ASP A 96 15.98 -7.10 13.71
CA ASP A 96 15.43 -8.18 14.55
C ASP A 96 16.23 -9.48 14.37
N LEU A 97 16.61 -9.81 13.13
CA LEU A 97 17.41 -10.99 12.80
C LEU A 97 18.84 -10.92 13.37
N MET A 98 19.44 -9.72 13.44
CA MET A 98 20.75 -9.50 14.08
C MET A 98 20.70 -9.53 15.62
N GLY A 99 19.56 -9.93 16.21
CA GLY A 99 19.37 -10.07 17.66
C GLY A 99 18.82 -8.84 18.37
N GLY A 100 18.39 -7.81 17.63
CA GLY A 100 17.90 -6.57 18.22
C GLY A 100 18.91 -5.95 19.23
N PRO A 101 18.47 -5.02 20.08
CA PRO A 101 19.34 -4.42 21.09
C PRO A 101 19.85 -5.40 22.16
N THR A 102 19.71 -6.72 22.06
CA THR A 102 20.27 -7.66 23.07
C THR A 102 21.79 -7.85 22.96
N VAL A 103 22.39 -7.60 21.79
CA VAL A 103 23.87 -7.53 21.65
C VAL A 103 24.42 -6.18 22.13
N VAL A 104 23.64 -5.09 21.99
CA VAL A 104 24.03 -3.73 22.41
C VAL A 104 23.65 -3.42 23.87
N GLY A 105 22.62 -4.07 24.38
CA GLY A 105 21.98 -3.84 25.67
C GLY A 105 22.64 -4.57 26.83
N LYS A 106 23.64 -5.42 26.58
CA LYS A 106 24.52 -5.91 27.66
C LYS A 106 25.40 -4.79 28.25
N ILE A 107 25.39 -3.58 27.68
CA ILE A 107 26.23 -2.46 28.11
C ILE A 107 25.42 -1.28 28.71
N HIS A 108 24.12 -1.12 28.45
CA HIS A 108 23.38 0.08 28.90
C HIS A 108 21.95 -0.21 29.41
N LEU A 109 21.68 0.24 30.65
CA LEU A 109 20.45 0.06 31.45
C LEU A 109 19.25 0.95 31.03
N ASP A 110 19.21 1.48 29.80
CA ASP A 110 18.13 2.40 29.35
C ASP A 110 17.35 1.87 28.13
N PRO A 111 16.13 1.32 28.33
CA PRO A 111 15.27 0.84 27.24
C PRO A 111 14.75 1.92 26.29
N LEU A 112 14.68 3.20 26.74
CA LEU A 112 14.06 4.29 25.98
C LEU A 112 14.93 4.79 24.81
N THR A 113 16.24 4.87 25.00
CA THR A 113 17.21 5.36 24.00
C THR A 113 17.17 4.57 22.69
N PRO A 114 17.22 3.21 22.67
CA PRO A 114 17.14 2.46 21.42
C PRO A 114 15.78 2.58 20.73
N LEU A 115 14.67 2.73 21.47
CA LEU A 115 13.35 2.98 20.88
C LEU A 115 13.30 4.34 20.16
N LEU A 116 13.84 5.40 20.79
CA LEU A 116 13.89 6.72 20.18
C LEU A 116 14.78 6.74 18.93
N VAL A 117 15.93 6.07 18.96
CA VAL A 117 16.82 5.96 17.78
C VAL A 117 16.12 5.24 16.63
N VAL A 118 15.38 4.16 16.89
CA VAL A 118 14.56 3.50 15.87
C VAL A 118 13.50 4.44 15.31
N GLY A 119 12.79 5.18 16.17
CA GLY A 119 11.78 6.14 15.76
C GLY A 119 12.33 7.29 14.90
N VAL A 120 13.50 7.83 15.23
CA VAL A 120 14.15 8.89 14.44
C VAL A 120 14.62 8.37 13.08
N ILE A 121 15.28 7.20 13.06
CA ILE A 121 15.69 6.55 11.80
C ILE A 121 14.46 6.29 10.92
N TYR A 122 13.34 5.87 11.51
CA TYR A 122 12.07 5.67 10.82
C TYR A 122 11.59 6.96 10.15
N VAL A 123 11.54 8.08 10.89
CA VAL A 123 11.12 9.38 10.32
C VAL A 123 12.04 9.79 9.17
N VAL A 124 13.35 9.64 9.31
CA VAL A 124 14.31 10.00 8.25
C VAL A 124 14.10 9.14 6.99
N ILE A 125 13.95 7.83 7.13
CA ILE A 125 13.70 6.94 5.99
C ILE A 125 12.39 7.29 5.30
N VAL A 126 11.30 7.46 6.06
CA VAL A 126 10.00 7.86 5.51
C VAL A 126 10.13 9.14 4.71
N GLN A 127 10.83 10.15 5.25
CA GLN A 127 11.04 11.42 4.56
C GLN A 127 11.87 11.30 3.28
N ILE A 128 12.92 10.48 3.27
CA ILE A 128 13.75 10.24 2.06
C ILE A 128 12.91 9.62 0.96
N ILE A 129 12.12 8.59 1.28
CA ILE A 129 11.30 7.90 0.29
C ILE A 129 10.17 8.83 -0.18
N ASP A 130 9.60 9.64 0.72
CA ASP A 130 8.60 10.64 0.34
C ASP A 130 9.17 11.69 -0.63
N LEU A 131 10.36 12.19 -0.36
CA LEU A 131 11.08 13.11 -1.25
C LEU A 131 11.39 12.48 -2.62
N GLY A 132 11.91 11.26 -2.63
CA GLY A 132 12.19 10.53 -3.87
C GLY A 132 10.93 10.35 -4.72
N THR A 133 9.79 10.11 -4.08
CA THR A 133 8.52 9.93 -4.80
C THR A 133 7.92 11.23 -5.30
N LYS A 134 8.14 12.34 -4.59
CA LYS A 134 7.80 13.70 -5.06
C LYS A 134 8.64 14.07 -6.28
N LEU A 135 9.93 13.79 -6.26
CA LEU A 135 10.86 14.02 -7.38
C LEU A 135 10.53 13.14 -8.60
N LEU A 136 10.15 11.88 -8.37
CA LEU A 136 9.73 10.99 -9.45
C LEU A 136 8.38 11.44 -10.06
N ARG A 137 7.44 11.91 -9.24
CA ARG A 137 6.17 12.51 -9.72
C ARG A 137 6.39 13.77 -10.51
N SER A 138 7.30 14.65 -10.09
CA SER A 138 7.56 15.90 -10.81
C SER A 138 8.15 15.66 -12.21
N HIS A 139 8.83 14.53 -12.43
CA HIS A 139 9.31 14.12 -13.76
C HIS A 139 8.25 13.42 -14.62
N LEU A 140 7.22 12.81 -14.01
CA LEU A 140 6.17 12.07 -14.74
C LEU A 140 4.91 12.89 -15.05
N ALA A 141 4.88 14.17 -14.67
CA ALA A 141 3.89 15.18 -15.09
C ALA A 141 2.49 14.60 -15.40
N GLN A 142 1.85 13.99 -14.41
CA GLN A 142 0.40 13.87 -14.41
C GLN A 142 -0.12 14.95 -13.46
N PRO A 143 -0.96 15.88 -13.92
CA PRO A 143 -1.60 16.85 -13.04
C PRO A 143 -2.30 16.09 -11.93
N ASP A 144 -1.98 16.42 -10.68
CA ASP A 144 -2.78 16.00 -9.54
C ASP A 144 -4.23 16.41 -9.85
N VAL A 145 -5.14 15.43 -10.01
CA VAL A 145 -6.57 15.75 -9.97
C VAL A 145 -6.79 16.31 -8.57
N PRO A 146 -7.17 17.60 -8.42
CA PRO A 146 -7.42 18.17 -7.12
C PRO A 146 -8.45 17.29 -6.44
N GLN A 147 -8.11 16.75 -5.27
CA GLN A 147 -9.12 16.19 -4.38
C GLN A 147 -9.98 17.37 -3.95
N SER A 148 -11.02 17.66 -4.74
CA SER A 148 -12.03 18.65 -4.42
C SER A 148 -12.72 18.19 -3.14
N GLN A 149 -12.24 18.83 -2.07
CA GLN A 149 -12.80 18.98 -0.75
C GLN A 149 -14.33 18.99 -0.75
N HIS A 150 -14.90 18.43 0.31
CA HIS A 150 -16.09 18.91 1.00
C HIS A 150 -17.01 19.81 0.17
N LEU A 151 -18.17 19.28 -0.24
CA LEU A 151 -19.47 19.92 -0.06
C LEU A 151 -20.54 18.84 0.16
#